data_AF-X1G4U7-F1
#
_entry.id   AF-X1G4U7-F1
#
_cell.length_a   1.000
_cell.length_b   1.000
_cell.length_c   1.000
_cell.angle_alpha   90.00
_cell.angle_beta   90.00
_cell.angle_gamma   90.00
#
_symmetry.space_group_name_H-M   'P 1'
#
loop_
_entity.id
_entity.type
_entity.pdbx_description
1 polymer ?
#
loop_
_entity_poly.entity_id
_entity_poly.type
_entity_poly.pdbx_seq_one_letter_code
_entity_poly.pdbx_strand_id
1 'polypeptide(L)'
;GFAGTDSLNNIQAAAAGDYHLLEGSPCVDAGDPSFVAAPDETDIDGEPRVLGAEIDIGADELAAPVLAEVKITPKTLNIPSNGKWISCSVTPSTLQRTLTP
;
A
#
# COMPACT_ATOMS: atom_id res chain seq x y z
N GLY A 1 11.15 18.28 23.35
CA GLY A 1 10.70 16.90 23.14
C GLY A 1 9.86 16.88 21.90
N PHE A 2 10.39 16.31 20.82
CA PHE A 2 9.65 15.80 19.67
C PHE A 2 10.62 14.80 19.03
N ALA A 3 10.55 13.55 19.48
CA ALA A 3 11.27 12.45 18.88
C ALA A 3 10.22 11.61 18.16
N GLY A 4 9.92 11.99 16.92
CA GLY A 4 9.09 11.23 16.00
C GLY A 4 9.93 10.86 14.80
N THR A 5 10.17 9.58 14.57
CA THR A 5 10.85 9.02 13.40
C THR A 5 9.93 8.95 12.16
N ASP A 6 8.78 9.60 12.23
CA ASP A 6 7.68 9.61 11.25
C ASP A 6 7.88 10.62 10.11
N SER A 7 8.77 11.60 10.28
CA SER A 7 8.88 12.74 9.36
C SER A 7 9.98 12.62 8.29
N LEU A 8 10.96 11.72 8.45
CA LEU A 8 12.08 11.63 7.49
C LEU A 8 11.80 10.69 6.32
N ASN A 9 10.99 9.65 6.51
CA ASN A 9 10.68 8.68 5.46
C ASN A 9 9.61 9.23 4.50
N ASN A 10 8.60 9.92 5.03
CA ASN A 10 7.50 10.47 4.24
C ASN A 10 7.97 11.61 3.31
N ILE A 11 8.80 12.54 3.81
CA ILE A 11 9.36 13.62 2.97
C ILE A 11 10.26 13.09 1.84
N GLN A 12 10.90 11.93 2.05
CA GLN A 12 11.76 11.31 1.05
C GLN A 12 10.96 10.56 0.00
N ALA A 13 9.85 9.91 0.38
CA ALA A 13 8.90 9.29 -0.54
C ALA A 13 8.26 10.35 -1.47
N ALA A 14 7.73 11.43 -0.89
CA ALA A 14 7.17 12.54 -1.67
C ALA A 14 8.21 13.19 -2.59
N ALA A 15 9.46 13.37 -2.14
CA ALA A 15 10.55 13.86 -2.98
C ALA A 15 10.92 12.89 -4.12
N ALA A 16 10.65 11.60 -3.96
CA ALA A 16 10.80 10.58 -5.00
C ALA A 16 9.56 10.46 -5.92
N GLY A 17 8.52 11.29 -5.71
CA GLY A 17 7.27 11.26 -6.48
C GLY A 17 6.27 10.20 -6.02
N ASP A 18 6.47 9.63 -4.83
CA ASP A 18 5.55 8.71 -4.18
C ASP A 18 4.59 9.53 -3.30
N TYR A 19 3.34 9.66 -3.76
CA TYR A 19 2.29 10.46 -3.12
C TYR A 19 1.23 9.61 -2.42
N HIS A 20 1.47 8.30 -2.25
CA HIS A 20 0.47 7.41 -1.66
C HIS A 20 0.31 7.68 -0.16
N LEU A 21 -0.93 7.55 0.30
CA LEU A 21 -1.27 7.62 1.71
C LEU A 21 -0.71 6.40 2.45
N LEU A 22 -0.22 6.63 3.65
CA LEU A 22 0.22 5.58 4.56
C LEU A 22 -0.90 5.22 5.54
N GLU A 23 -0.94 3.96 5.95
CA GLU A 23 -1.81 3.51 7.04
C GLU A 23 -1.57 4.37 8.29
N GLY A 24 -2.63 5.04 8.77
CA GLY A 24 -2.57 5.98 9.89
C GLY A 24 -2.32 7.44 9.52
N SER A 25 -2.28 7.79 8.23
CA SER A 25 -2.30 9.19 7.79
C SER A 25 -3.58 9.88 8.28
N PRO A 26 -3.50 11.14 8.76
CA PRO A 26 -4.69 11.90 9.18
C PRO A 26 -5.60 12.29 8.00
N CYS A 27 -5.17 12.04 6.76
CA CYS A 27 -5.97 12.27 5.56
C CYS A 27 -6.91 11.12 5.23
N VAL A 28 -6.76 9.96 5.88
CA VAL A 28 -7.60 8.78 5.66
C VAL A 28 -8.97 8.99 6.28
N ASP A 29 -10.04 8.74 5.52
CA ASP A 29 -11.45 8.89 5.90
C ASP A 29 -11.74 10.27 6.53
N ALA A 30 -11.12 11.33 6.02
CA ALA A 30 -11.14 12.67 6.62
C ALA A 30 -11.78 13.75 5.73
N GLY A 31 -12.26 13.37 4.54
CA GLY A 31 -12.85 14.28 3.57
C GLY A 31 -14.30 14.65 3.87
N ASP A 32 -15.00 15.15 2.84
CA ASP A 32 -16.41 15.55 3.00
C ASP A 32 -17.31 14.30 3.00
N PRO A 33 -18.10 14.03 4.06
CA PRO A 33 -19.01 12.88 4.11
C PRO A 33 -20.17 12.98 3.11
N SER A 34 -20.39 14.16 2.53
CA SER A 34 -21.37 14.40 1.46
C SER A 34 -20.77 14.33 0.06
N PHE A 35 -19.48 14.01 -0.06
CA PHE A 35 -18.83 13.83 -1.35
C PHE A 35 -19.47 12.65 -2.11
N VAL A 36 -19.74 12.88 -3.39
CA VAL A 36 -20.23 11.86 -4.32
C VAL A 36 -19.36 11.93 -5.55
N ALA A 37 -18.60 10.87 -5.80
CA ALA A 37 -17.75 10.75 -6.98
C ALA A 37 -18.58 10.83 -8.26
N ALA A 38 -18.07 11.52 -9.28
CA ALA A 38 -18.64 11.46 -10.62
C ALA A 38 -18.51 10.03 -11.20
N PRO A 39 -19.32 9.66 -12.20
CA PRO A 39 -19.13 8.39 -12.90
C PRO A 39 -17.70 8.27 -13.43
N ASP A 40 -17.07 7.13 -13.14
CA ASP A 40 -15.70 6.79 -13.54
C ASP A 40 -14.62 7.75 -12.97
N GLU A 41 -14.93 8.51 -11.93
CA GLU A 41 -13.92 9.30 -11.21
C GLU A 41 -13.03 8.37 -10.38
N THR A 42 -11.73 8.47 -10.61
CA THR A 42 -10.72 7.65 -9.95
C THR A 42 -9.62 8.49 -9.35
N ASP A 43 -8.90 7.93 -8.38
CA ASP A 43 -7.68 8.50 -7.81
C ASP A 43 -6.47 8.41 -8.77
N ILE A 44 -5.27 8.74 -8.28
CA ILE A 44 -4.02 8.73 -9.05
C ILE A 44 -3.63 7.35 -9.58
N ASP A 45 -4.09 6.30 -8.93
CA ASP A 45 -3.82 4.92 -9.33
C ASP A 45 -4.90 4.42 -10.28
N GLY A 46 -6.09 5.03 -10.33
CA GLY A 46 -7.22 4.55 -11.10
C GLY A 46 -8.17 3.68 -10.27
N GLU A 47 -8.17 3.86 -8.96
CA GLU A 47 -9.09 3.25 -8.00
C GLU A 47 -10.27 4.19 -7.73
N PRO A 48 -11.47 3.67 -7.35
CA PRO A 48 -12.60 4.52 -7.03
C PRO A 48 -12.25 5.59 -5.99
N ARG A 49 -12.73 6.82 -6.17
CA ARG A 49 -12.48 7.96 -5.24
C ARG A 49 -13.07 7.83 -3.83
N VAL A 50 -13.70 6.71 -3.50
CA VAL A 50 -14.22 6.44 -2.16
C VAL A 50 -14.08 4.94 -1.91
N LEU A 51 -13.05 4.55 -1.14
CA LEU A 51 -12.80 3.15 -0.75
C LEU A 51 -13.17 2.85 0.70
N GLY A 52 -13.11 3.87 1.56
CA GLY A 52 -13.38 3.79 3.00
C GLY A 52 -14.81 4.18 3.38
N ALA A 53 -14.93 4.72 4.59
CA ALA A 53 -16.17 5.29 5.10
C ALA A 53 -16.44 6.69 4.52
N GLU A 54 -15.37 7.46 4.29
CA GLU A 54 -15.41 8.80 3.71
C GLU A 54 -14.32 8.90 2.63
N ILE A 55 -14.34 9.97 1.82
CA ILE A 55 -13.27 10.23 0.85
C ILE A 55 -11.98 10.62 1.57
N ASP A 56 -10.82 10.19 1.06
CA ASP A 56 -9.53 10.63 1.59
C ASP A 56 -9.15 12.03 1.10
N ILE A 57 -8.42 12.77 1.94
CA ILE A 57 -7.89 14.08 1.56
C ILE A 57 -6.64 13.89 0.70
N GLY A 58 -6.78 14.07 -0.61
CA GLY A 58 -5.65 14.10 -1.52
C GLY A 58 -5.99 13.53 -2.88
N ALA A 59 -4.94 13.22 -3.65
CA ALA A 59 -5.06 12.63 -4.97
C ALA A 59 -5.12 11.08 -4.93
N ASP A 60 -4.83 10.49 -3.78
CA ASP A 60 -4.76 9.05 -3.52
C ASP A 60 -5.83 8.63 -2.51
N GLU A 61 -6.40 7.43 -2.67
CA GLU A 61 -7.29 6.77 -1.69
C GLU A 61 -6.57 5.57 -1.08
N LEU A 62 -6.56 5.44 0.25
CA LEU A 62 -5.94 4.30 0.90
C LEU A 62 -6.77 3.02 0.69
N ALA A 63 -6.32 2.18 -0.24
CA ALA A 63 -6.90 0.87 -0.46
C ALA A 63 -6.62 -0.08 0.72
N ALA A 64 -7.67 -0.79 1.17
CA ALA A 64 -7.52 -1.84 2.17
C ALA A 64 -6.58 -2.95 1.66
N PRO A 65 -5.70 -3.49 2.52
CA PRO A 65 -4.74 -4.50 2.11
C PRO A 65 -5.44 -5.78 1.64
N VAL A 66 -5.05 -6.25 0.45
CA VAL A 66 -5.52 -7.55 -0.07
C VAL A 66 -4.74 -8.67 0.62
N LEU A 67 -5.42 -9.45 1.45
CA LEU A 67 -4.81 -10.60 2.12
C LEU A 67 -4.54 -11.72 1.10
N ALA A 68 -3.26 -12.00 0.85
CA ALA A 68 -2.83 -13.12 0.03
C ALA A 68 -2.31 -14.27 0.92
N GLU A 69 -3.00 -15.42 0.89
CA GLU A 69 -2.49 -16.62 1.56
C GLU A 69 -1.35 -17.23 0.74
N VAL A 70 -0.14 -17.25 1.30
CA VAL A 70 1.04 -17.87 0.68
C VAL A 70 1.28 -19.24 1.32
N LYS A 71 0.91 -20.31 0.60
CA LYS A 71 1.22 -21.68 1.03
C LYS A 71 2.60 -22.11 0.52
N ILE A 72 3.58 -22.11 1.42
CA ILE A 72 4.90 -22.68 1.13
C ILE A 72 4.89 -24.15 1.55
N THR A 73 4.89 -25.07 0.58
CA THR A 73 5.05 -26.51 0.82
C THR A 73 6.39 -26.98 0.25
N PRO A 74 7.44 -27.14 1.07
CA PRO A 74 8.72 -27.61 0.56
C PRO A 74 8.59 -29.07 0.06
N LYS A 75 9.02 -29.32 -1.18
CA LYS A 75 9.00 -30.67 -1.78
C LYS A 75 10.12 -31.57 -1.23
N THR A 76 11.26 -30.99 -0.88
CA THR A 76 12.43 -31.69 -0.35
C THR A 76 13.05 -30.83 0.74
N LEU A 77 13.28 -31.41 1.92
CA LEU A 77 14.07 -30.80 2.98
C LEU A 77 15.50 -31.33 2.88
N ASN A 78 16.48 -30.46 2.66
CA ASN A 78 17.89 -30.85 2.60
C ASN A 78 18.46 -31.03 4.02
N ILE A 79 18.17 -32.16 4.66
CA ILE A 79 18.60 -32.52 6.02
C ILE A 79 20.14 -32.40 6.22
N PRO A 80 20.99 -32.71 5.21
CA PRO A 80 22.45 -32.53 5.31
C PRO A 80 22.97 -31.09 5.27
N SER A 81 22.15 -30.05 5.11
CA SER A 81 22.65 -28.67 4.94
C SER A 81 23.39 -28.10 6.17
N ASN A 82 23.41 -28.83 7.29
CA ASN A 82 23.99 -28.42 8.57
C ASN A 82 23.48 -27.04 9.04
N GLY A 83 22.18 -26.79 8.86
CA GLY A 83 21.54 -25.53 9.25
C GLY A 83 21.67 -24.39 8.23
N LYS A 84 22.09 -24.66 6.99
CA LYS A 84 21.97 -23.67 5.90
C LYS A 84 20.51 -23.51 5.47
N TRP A 85 20.00 -22.30 5.67
CA TRP A 85 18.67 -21.86 5.25
C TRP A 85 18.67 -21.49 3.76
N ILE A 86 17.60 -21.84 3.06
CA ILE A 86 17.26 -21.21 1.78
C ILE A 86 16.39 -20.02 2.12
N SER A 87 16.91 -18.82 1.91
CA SER A 87 16.11 -17.59 2.07
C SER A 87 15.34 -17.34 0.78
N CYS A 88 14.01 -17.30 0.86
CA CYS A 88 13.17 -16.70 -0.17
C CYS A 88 12.51 -15.44 0.40
N SER A 89 12.70 -14.30 -0.24
CA SER A 89 11.94 -13.09 0.05
C SER A 89 10.67 -13.09 -0.80
N VAL A 90 9.52 -13.06 -0.14
CA VAL A 90 8.28 -12.63 -0.81
C VAL A 90 8.23 -11.13 -0.65
N THR A 91 8.54 -10.42 -1.73
CA THR A 91 8.31 -8.99 -1.81
C THR A 91 7.01 -8.82 -2.57
N PRO A 92 5.96 -8.21 -1.99
CA PRO A 92 4.84 -7.73 -2.79
C PRO A 92 5.46 -6.88 -3.90
N SER A 93 5.21 -7.19 -5.17
CA SER A 93 5.52 -6.21 -6.20
C SER A 93 4.70 -4.99 -5.80
N THR A 94 5.35 -3.87 -5.52
CA THR A 94 4.70 -2.57 -5.71
C THR A 94 4.30 -2.60 -7.17
N LEU A 95 3.06 -3.01 -7.44
CA LEU A 95 2.54 -2.92 -8.79
C LEU A 95 2.55 -1.42 -9.04
N GLN A 96 3.40 -0.96 -9.95
CA GLN A 96 2.86 -0.03 -10.93
C GLN A 96 1.64 -0.79 -11.47
N ARG A 97 0.46 -0.36 -11.03
CA ARG A 97 -0.83 -0.96 -11.35
C ARG A 97 -0.99 -0.73 -12.85
N THR A 98 -0.38 -1.59 -13.66
CA THR A 98 -0.31 -1.44 -15.10
C THR A 98 -1.73 -1.52 -15.62
N LEU A 99 -2.25 -0.37 -16.02
CA LEU A 99 -3.48 -0.22 -16.78
C LEU A 99 -3.45 -1.22 -17.94
N THR A 100 -4.29 -2.24 -17.90
CA THR A 100 -4.73 -2.86 -19.15
C THR A 100 -5.81 -1.96 -19.75
N PRO A 101 -5.69 -1.57 -21.03
CA PRO A 101 -6.63 -0.68 -21.70
C PRO A 101 -8.04 -1.27 -21.83
#